data_AF-A0A3D2UBX7-F1
#
_entry.id   AF-A0A3D2UBX7-F1
#
_cell.length_a   1.000
_cell.length_b   1.000
_cell.length_c   1.000
_cell.angle_alpha   90.00
_cell.angle_beta   90.00
_cell.angle_gamma   90.00
#
_symmetry.space_group_name_H-M   'P 1'
#
loop_
_entity.id
_entity.type
_entity.pdbx_description
1 polymer ?
#
loop_
_entity_poly.entity_id
_entity_poly.type
_entity_poly.pdbx_seq_one_letter_code
_entity_poly.pdbx_strand_id
1 'polypeptide(L)' 'YGRLLALALAPGETVQIDETGRASSYVEDSGFDLSSMMLHMPNDTSSKATVVTLPSTLSEAQKATYQVLVAGKQKLV' A
#
# COMPACT_ATOMS: atom_id res chain seq x y z
N TYR A 1 7.56 -8.23 -8.96
CA TYR A 1 6.58 -9.34 -8.98
C TYR A 1 5.36 -9.12 -8.07
N GLY A 2 5.49 -8.60 -6.84
CA GLY A 2 4.34 -8.43 -5.93
C GLY A 2 3.14 -7.68 -6.52
N ARG A 3 3.38 -6.62 -7.29
CA ARG A 3 2.33 -5.84 -7.97
C ARG A 3 1.49 -6.68 -8.93
N LEU A 4 2.15 -7.50 -9.75
CA LEU A 4 1.48 -8.37 -10.73
C LEU A 4 0.55 -9.37 -10.04
N LEU A 5 1.00 -9.95 -8.92
CA LEU A 5 0.19 -10.88 -8.14
C LEU A 5 -1.02 -10.18 -7.50
N ALA A 6 -0.82 -8.99 -6.93
CA ALA A 6 -1.90 -8.22 -6.31
C ALA A 6 -2.99 -7.83 -7.34
N LEU A 7 -2.59 -7.39 -8.54
CA LEU A 7 -3.50 -7.08 -9.64
C LEU A 7 -4.26 -8.32 -10.15
N ALA A 8 -3.63 -9.49 -10.15
CA ALA A 8 -4.28 -10.74 -10.55
C ALA A 8 -5.33 -11.21 -9.52
N LEU A 9 -5.17 -10.87 -8.24
CA LEU A 9 -6.11 -11.23 -7.18
C LEU A 9 -7.35 -10.35 -7.16
N ALA A 10 -7.20 -9.04 -7.39
CA ALA A 10 -8.33 -8.11 -7.43
C ALA A 10 -8.02 -6.87 -8.30
N PRO A 11 -8.99 -6.38 -9.07
CA PRO A 11 -8.86 -5.10 -9.77
C PRO A 11 -8.69 -3.97 -8.75
N GLY A 12 -7.83 -3.00 -9.07
CA GLY A 12 -7.46 -1.94 -8.14
C GLY A 12 -6.34 -1.07 -8.67
N GLU A 13 -5.88 -0.15 -7.82
CA GLU A 13 -4.74 0.70 -8.10
C GLU A 13 -3.57 0.42 -7.17
N THR A 14 -2.36 0.67 -7.65
CA THR A 14 -1.16 0.59 -6.82
C THR A 14 -0.76 2.00 -6.41
N VAL A 15 -0.60 2.21 -5.11
CA VAL A 15 -0.17 3.48 -4.52
C VAL A 15 1.13 3.31 -3.77
N GLN A 16 1.93 4.37 -3.75
CA GLN A 16 3.14 4.50 -2.97
C GLN A 16 2.87 5.44 -1.80
N ILE A 17 3.31 5.06 -0.61
CA ILE A 17 3.16 5.81 0.64
C ILE A 17 4.57 6.18 1.13
N ASP A 18 4.88 7.48 1.11
CA ASP A 18 6.16 7.99 1.59
C ASP A 18 6.28 7.93 3.12
N GLU A 19 7.45 8.31 3.67
CA GLU A 19 7.69 8.31 5.12
C GLU A 19 6.78 9.27 5.89
N THR A 20 6.21 10.29 5.22
CA THR A 20 5.25 11.23 5.82
C THR A 20 3.82 10.69 5.81
N GLY A 21 3.59 9.56 5.14
CA GLY A 21 2.27 8.94 4.97
C GLY A 21 1.48 9.47 3.78
N ARG A 22 2.09 10.31 2.92
CA ARG A 22 1.41 10.80 1.72
C ARG A 22 1.35 9.70 0.67
N ALA A 23 0.17 9.55 0.10
CA ALA A 23 -0.08 8.61 -0.98
C ALA A 23 0.08 9.28 -2.35
N SER A 24 0.73 8.59 -3.27
CA SER A 24 0.76 8.93 -4.70
C SER A 24 0.51 7.68 -5.54
N SER A 25 -0.09 7.85 -6.72
CA SER A 25 -0.22 6.74 -7.66
C SER A 25 1.16 6.25 -8.08
N TYR A 26 1.35 4.93 -8.11
CA TYR A 26 2.59 4.36 -8.59
C TYR A 26 2.72 4.56 -10.11
N VAL A 27 3.85 5.13 -10.55
CA VAL A 27 4.21 5.29 -11.96
C VAL A 27 5.46 4.45 -12.25
N GLU A 28 5.37 3.54 -13.22
CA GLU A 28 6.39 2.53 -13.48
C GLU A 28 7.76 3.12 -13.88
N ASP A 29 7.75 4.28 -14.57
CA ASP A 29 8.95 4.99 -15.00
C ASP A 29 9.53 5.93 -13.93
N SER A 30 8.84 6.11 -12.79
CA SER A 30 9.39 6.84 -11.66
C SER A 30 10.24 5.87 -10.82
N GLY A 31 11.50 6.25 -10.57
CA GLY A 31 12.41 5.42 -9.78
C GLY A 31 11.78 5.04 -8.44
N PHE A 32 11.84 3.75 -8.09
CA PHE A 32 11.27 3.26 -6.84
C PHE A 32 12.10 3.74 -5.64
N ASP A 33 11.44 4.48 -4.74
CA ASP A 33 12.04 4.91 -3.48
C ASP A 33 11.95 3.78 -2.44
N LEU A 34 13.10 3.29 -2.00
CA LEU A 34 13.23 2.20 -1.03
C LEU A 34 12.68 2.54 0.36
N SER A 35 12.52 3.82 0.68
CA SER A 35 11.89 4.28 1.92
C SER A 35 10.36 4.20 1.87
N SER A 36 9.79 4.09 0.67
CA SER A 36 8.35 4.11 0.48
C SER A 36 7.73 2.72 0.56
N MET A 37 6.53 2.65 1.14
CA MET A 37 5.70 1.45 1.17
C MET A 37 4.76 1.45 -0.03
N MET A 38 4.66 0.34 -0.75
CA MET A 38 3.72 0.22 -1.88
C MET A 38 2.58 -0.71 -1.52
N LEU A 39 1.36 -0.21 -1.71
CA LEU A 39 0.12 -0.93 -1.44
C LEU A 39 -0.68 -1.07 -2.73
N HIS A 40 -1.30 -2.23 -2.92
CA HIS A 40 -2.38 -2.41 -3.87
C HIS A 40 -3.71 -2.20 -3.16
N MET A 41 -4.48 -1.24 -3.65
CA MET A 41 -5.79 -0.85 -3.17
C MET A 41 -6.86 -1.47 -4.08
N PRO A 42 -7.59 -2.51 -3.62
CA PRO A 42 -8.69 -3.08 -4.40
C PRO A 42 -9.80 -2.04 -4.63
N ASN A 43 -10.49 -2.13 -5.77
CA ASN A 43 -11.67 -1.30 -6.03
C ASN A 43 -12.82 -1.57 -5.05
N ASP A 44 -12.91 -2.81 -4.56
CA ASP A 44 -13.81 -3.17 -3.47
C ASP A 44 -13.25 -2.68 -2.13
N THR A 45 -13.86 -1.62 -1.60
CA THR A 45 -13.43 -0.97 -0.36
C THR A 45 -13.70 -1.77 0.90
N SER A 46 -14.46 -2.88 0.81
CA SER A 46 -14.61 -3.83 1.91
C SER A 46 -13.41 -4.78 2.04
N SER A 47 -12.59 -4.87 0.98
CA SER A 47 -11.38 -5.69 0.94
C SER A 47 -10.16 -4.94 1.48
N LYS A 48 -9.25 -5.67 2.13
CA LYS A 48 -8.00 -5.10 2.66
C LYS A 48 -7.01 -4.77 1.55
N ALA A 49 -6.18 -3.76 1.79
CA ALA A 49 -5.04 -3.47 0.93
C ALA A 49 -4.01 -4.62 0.98
N THR A 50 -3.37 -4.89 -0.16
CA THR A 50 -2.30 -5.89 -0.26
C THR A 50 -0.94 -5.19 -0.32
N VAL A 51 0.01 -5.64 0.50
CA VAL A 51 1.36 -5.09 0.47
C VAL A 51 2.08 -5.58 -0.77
N VAL A 52 2.60 -4.65 -1.57
CA VAL A 52 3.40 -4.92 -2.77
C VAL A 52 4.89 -4.83 -2.44
N THR A 53 5.28 -3.80 -1.70
CA THR A 53 6.62 -3.64 -1.12
C THR A 53 6.52 -3.05 0.27
N LEU A 54 7.42 -3.48 1.15
CA LEU A 54 7.54 -2.95 2.50
C LEU A 54 8.97 -2.47 2.71
N PRO A 55 9.20 -1.20 3.13
CA PRO A 55 10.53 -0.74 3.49
C PRO A 55 11.06 -1.53 4.70
N SER A 56 12.39 -1.59 4.84
CA SER A 56 13.04 -2.33 5.93
C SER A 56 12.67 -1.79 7.32
N THR A 57 12.38 -0.49 7.40
CA THR A 57 11.87 0.20 8.58
C THR A 57 10.70 1.07 8.16
N LEU A 58 9.55 0.93 8.84
CA LEU A 58 8.39 1.79 8.61
C LEU A 58 8.49 3.05 9.47
N SER A 59 8.17 4.20 8.89
CA SER A 59 7.89 5.42 9.65
C SER A 59 6.61 5.26 10.48
N GLU A 60 6.37 6.14 11.46
CA GLU A 60 5.11 6.11 12.24
C GLU A 60 3.87 6.31 11.36
N ALA A 61 3.96 7.16 10.33
CA ALA A 61 2.86 7.37 9.39
C ALA A 61 2.59 6.12 8.54
N GLN A 62 3.63 5.47 8.03
CA GLN A 62 3.49 4.23 7.26
C GLN A 62 2.99 3.07 8.13
N LYS A 63 3.44 2.97 9.39
CA LYS A 63 2.91 2.01 10.37
C LYS A 63 1.41 2.23 10.57
N ALA A 64 0.97 3.46 10.78
CA ALA A 64 -0.45 3.77 10.94
C ALA A 64 -1.27 3.31 9.72
N THR A 65 -0.82 3.65 8.51
CA THR A 65 -1.43 3.21 7.25
C THR A 65 -1.51 1.68 7.15
N TYR A 66 -0.40 0.98 7.44
CA TYR A 66 -0.36 -0.48 7.44
C TYR A 66 -1.37 -1.08 8.43
N GLN A 67 -1.42 -0.56 9.65
CA GLN A 67 -2.34 -1.08 10.67
C GLN A 67 -3.80 -0.94 10.25
N VAL A 68 -4.17 0.18 9.63
CA VAL A 68 -5.54 0.44 9.19
C VAL A 68 -5.88 -0.38 7.95
N LEU A 69 -5.12 -0.23 6.87
CA LEU A 69 -5.50 -0.71 5.54
C LEU A 69 -5.11 -2.17 5.27
N VAL A 70 -4.02 -2.65 5.90
CA VAL A 70 -3.49 -3.99 5.66
C VAL A 70 -3.85 -4.92 6.81
N ALA A 71 -3.59 -4.53 8.05
CA ALA A 71 -3.95 -5.37 9.20
C ALA A 71 -5.47 -5.35 9.48
N GLY A 72 -6.18 -4.32 9.01
CA GLY A 72 -7.62 -4.17 9.24
C GLY A 72 -7.95 -3.80 10.69
N LYS A 73 -7.11 -2.98 11.33
CA LYS A 73 -7.35 -2.51 12.72
C LYS A 73 -8.40 -1.41 12.81
N GLN A 74 -8.97 -0.95 11.70
CA GLN A 74 -10.22 -0.19 11.73
C GLN A 74 -11.39 -1.16 11.93
N LYS A 75 -11.98 -1.14 13.13
CA LYS A 75 -13.35 -1.61 13.30
C LYS A 75 -14.25 -0.51 12.73
N LEU A 76 -15.00 -0.81 11.66
CA LEU A 76 -16.23 -0.07 11.38
C LEU A 76 -17.13 -0.28 12.59
N VAL A 77 -17.38 0.79 13.34
CA VAL A 77 -18.31 0.82 14.48
C VAL A 77 -19.69 1.15 13.94
#